data_AF-A0AAV8YD85-F1
#
_entry.id   AF-A0AAV8YD85-F1
#
_cell.length_a   1.000
_cell.length_b   1.000
_cell.length_c   1.000
_cell.angle_alpha   90.00
_cell.angle_beta   90.00
_cell.angle_gamma   90.00
#
_symmetry.space_group_name_H-M   'P 1'
#
loop_
_entity.id
_entity.type
_entity.pdbx_description
1 polymer ?
#
loop_
_entity_poly.entity_id
_entity_poly.type
_entity_poly.pdbx_seq_one_letter_code
_entity_poly.pdbx_strand_id
1 'polypeptide(L)'
;MYTSITRRNIPSISNSIQCSVSIKWCTLNEYEQQKCKWLQQAALNSGLQPVIECSQSNDTDTLSCLNDIRNGKADIAFTDVNYGYIALK
;
A
#
# COMPACT_ATOMS: atom_id res chain seq x y z
N MET A 1 36.79 9.52 -21.62
CA MET A 1 35.37 9.94 -21.56
C MET A 1 34.81 9.43 -20.24
N TYR A 2 34.43 10.33 -19.33
CA TYR A 2 33.94 9.98 -18.00
C TYR A 2 32.55 9.35 -18.09
N THR A 3 32.40 8.09 -17.70
CA THR A 3 31.10 7.46 -17.47
C THR A 3 30.61 7.89 -16.09
N SER A 4 30.00 9.07 -15.99
CA SER A 4 29.34 9.52 -14.77
C SER A 4 28.09 8.66 -14.54
N ILE A 5 28.20 7.64 -13.68
CA ILE A 5 27.05 6.90 -13.16
C ILE A 5 26.29 7.85 -12.22
N THR A 6 25.30 8.58 -12.72
CA THR A 6 24.38 9.32 -11.86
C THR A 6 23.50 8.30 -11.12
N ARG A 7 23.87 7.93 -9.89
CA ARG A 7 22.95 7.18 -9.03
C ARG A 7 21.73 8.07 -8.77
N ARG A 8 20.54 7.64 -9.20
CA ARG A 8 19.31 8.30 -8.77
C ARG A 8 19.17 8.14 -7.25
N ASN A 9 18.88 9.23 -6.56
CA ASN A 9 18.54 9.20 -5.14
C ASN A 9 17.15 8.57 -5.01
N ILE A 10 17.06 7.46 -4.26
CA ILE A 10 15.77 6.78 -4.02
C ILE A 10 15.08 7.53 -2.87
N PRO A 11 13.89 8.09 -3.10
CA PRO A 11 13.18 8.82 -2.06
C PRO A 11 12.68 7.87 -0.96
N SER A 12 12.77 8.30 0.30
CA SER A 12 12.20 7.55 1.43
C SER A 12 10.70 7.81 1.57
N ILE A 13 9.99 6.88 2.19
CA ILE A 13 8.53 6.98 2.47
C ILE A 13 8.23 8.30 3.19
N SER A 14 8.92 8.58 4.30
CA SER A 14 8.70 9.78 5.14
C SER A 14 8.86 11.09 4.38
N ASN A 15 9.82 11.16 3.46
CA ASN A 15 10.12 12.38 2.70
C ASN A 15 9.19 12.55 1.50
N SER A 16 8.48 11.49 1.12
CA SER A 16 7.59 11.47 -0.03
C SER A 16 6.14 11.76 0.33
N ILE A 17 5.76 11.69 1.61
CA ILE A 17 4.40 12.00 2.07
C ILE A 17 4.17 13.50 1.90
N GLN A 18 3.18 13.84 1.07
CA GLN A 18 2.76 15.21 0.83
C GLN A 18 1.40 15.47 1.50
N CYS A 19 1.24 16.67 2.06
CA CYS A 19 0.01 17.10 2.74
C CYS A 19 -0.45 16.15 3.87
N SER A 20 0.47 15.37 4.46
CA SER A 20 0.15 14.33 5.44
C SER A 20 -0.85 13.28 4.93
N VAL A 21 -0.88 13.03 3.61
CA VAL A 21 -1.76 12.04 2.98
C VAL A 21 -0.95 10.82 2.55
N SER A 22 -1.39 9.65 2.98
CA SER A 22 -0.95 8.33 2.54
C SER A 22 -2.17 7.45 2.29
N ILE A 23 -1.99 6.35 1.57
CA ILE A 23 -3.02 5.34 1.36
C ILE A 23 -2.57 4.02 1.98
N LYS A 24 -3.30 3.54 2.98
CA LYS A 24 -3.04 2.26 3.66
C LYS A 24 -3.71 1.13 2.91
N TRP A 25 -2.91 0.33 2.22
CA TRP A 25 -3.34 -0.92 1.62
C TRP A 25 -3.37 -2.02 2.69
N CYS A 26 -4.54 -2.62 2.92
CA CYS A 26 -4.69 -3.83 3.73
C CYS A 26 -4.38 -5.13 2.96
N THR A 27 -3.52 -5.96 3.53
CA THR A 27 -3.10 -7.25 2.98
C THR A 27 -3.45 -8.39 3.93
N LEU A 28 -3.74 -9.58 3.39
CA LEU A 28 -4.20 -10.72 4.19
C LEU A 28 -3.07 -11.66 4.62
N ASN A 29 -1.98 -11.69 3.87
CA ASN A 29 -0.89 -12.63 4.09
C ASN A 29 0.46 -12.02 3.71
N GLU A 30 1.53 -12.73 4.08
CA GLU A 30 2.91 -12.26 3.87
C GLU A 30 3.24 -12.04 2.39
N TYR A 31 2.70 -12.86 1.49
CA TYR A 31 2.94 -12.72 0.05
C TYR A 31 2.29 -11.45 -0.51
N GLU A 32 1.07 -11.12 -0.08
CA GLU A 32 0.43 -9.86 -0.42
C GLU A 32 1.14 -8.67 0.21
N GLN A 33 1.56 -8.78 1.47
CA GLN A 33 2.35 -7.75 2.15
C GLN A 33 3.67 -7.48 1.41
N GLN A 34 4.33 -8.52 0.89
CA GLN A 34 5.52 -8.37 0.08
C GLN A 34 5.22 -7.70 -1.27
N LYS A 35 4.14 -8.09 -1.97
CA LYS A 35 3.69 -7.43 -3.20
C LYS A 35 3.39 -5.96 -2.96
N CYS A 36 2.72 -5.62 -1.87
CA CYS A 36 2.44 -4.24 -1.48
C CYS A 36 3.75 -3.45 -1.30
N LYS A 37 4.74 -4.00 -0.58
CA LYS A 37 6.05 -3.34 -0.37
C LYS A 37 6.79 -3.11 -1.68
N TRP A 38 6.74 -4.07 -2.61
CA TRP A 38 7.32 -3.90 -3.95
C TRP A 38 6.62 -2.79 -4.73
N LEU A 39 5.29 -2.76 -4.69
CA LEU A 39 4.51 -1.72 -5.33
C LEU A 39 4.78 -0.33 -4.71
N GLN A 40 4.85 -0.23 -3.38
CA GLN A 40 5.21 0.98 -2.66
C GLN A 40 6.54 1.54 -3.17
N GLN A 41 7.58 0.70 -3.25
CA GLN A 41 8.89 1.14 -3.75
C GLN A 41 8.85 1.54 -5.23
N ALA A 42 8.15 0.79 -6.08
CA ALA A 42 8.00 1.12 -7.48
C ALA A 42 7.25 2.45 -7.69
N ALA A 43 6.19 2.70 -6.92
CA ALA A 43 5.41 3.93 -6.93
C ALA A 43 6.25 5.13 -6.50
N LEU A 44 7.00 5.00 -5.39
CA LEU A 44 7.93 6.02 -4.90
C LEU A 44 8.99 6.39 -5.94
N ASN A 45 9.62 5.37 -6.56
CA ASN A 45 10.64 5.57 -7.59
C ASN A 45 10.10 6.22 -8.88
N SER A 46 8.79 6.15 -9.08
CA SER A 46 8.08 6.75 -10.22
C SER A 46 7.46 8.10 -9.90
N GLY A 47 7.58 8.58 -8.64
CA GLY A 47 6.98 9.83 -8.20
C GLY A 47 5.45 9.80 -8.08
N LEU A 48 4.85 8.62 -7.96
CA LEU A 48 3.39 8.48 -7.76
C LEU A 48 2.99 8.94 -6.36
N GLN A 49 1.84 9.61 -6.28
CA GLN A 49 1.23 10.12 -5.06
C GLN A 49 -0.25 9.67 -5.02
N PRO A 50 -0.83 9.46 -3.82
CA PRO A 50 -0.20 9.51 -2.50
C PRO A 50 0.73 8.31 -2.24
N VAL A 51 1.55 8.41 -1.19
CA VAL A 51 2.42 7.30 -0.77
C VAL A 51 1.59 6.12 -0.30
N ILE A 52 1.89 4.92 -0.81
CA ILE A 52 1.26 3.67 -0.38
C ILE A 52 1.91 3.21 0.92
N GLU A 53 1.12 2.86 1.92
CA GLU A 53 1.52 2.18 3.16
C GLU A 53 0.93 0.77 3.18
N CYS A 54 1.69 -0.20 3.71
CA CYS A 54 1.30 -1.61 3.70
C CYS A 54 0.93 -2.07 5.11
N SER A 55 -0.35 -2.32 5.34
CA SER A 55 -0.89 -2.82 6.59
C SER A 55 -1.30 -4.28 6.40
N GLN A 56 -0.75 -5.20 7.18
CA GLN A 56 -1.20 -6.59 7.17
C GLN A 56 -2.25 -6.76 8.26
N SER A 57 -3.40 -7.33 7.90
CA SER A 57 -4.43 -7.66 8.89
C SER A 57 -3.97 -8.80 9.79
N ASN A 58 -4.61 -8.92 10.95
CA ASN A 58 -4.29 -9.96 11.93
C ASN A 58 -4.74 -11.35 11.48
N ASP A 59 -5.75 -11.42 10.61
CA ASP A 59 -6.34 -12.65 10.10
C ASP A 59 -6.27 -12.71 8.58
N THR A 60 -6.29 -13.93 8.03
CA THR A 60 -6.15 -14.21 6.60
C THR A 60 -7.48 -14.19 5.82
N ASP A 61 -8.61 -13.93 6.48
CA ASP A 61 -9.93 -13.84 5.85
C ASP A 61 -10.15 -12.45 5.23
N THR A 62 -10.73 -12.37 4.03
CA THR A 62 -11.06 -11.10 3.36
C THR A 62 -11.90 -10.17 4.25
N LEU A 63 -12.75 -10.73 5.12
CA LEU A 63 -13.54 -9.96 6.07
C LEU A 63 -12.68 -9.16 7.09
N SER A 64 -11.45 -9.60 7.36
CA SER A 64 -10.54 -8.91 8.29
C SER A 64 -10.15 -7.53 7.74
N CYS A 65 -9.75 -7.46 6.48
CA CYS A 65 -9.42 -6.21 5.81
C CYS A 65 -10.63 -5.29 5.65
N LEU A 66 -11.81 -5.83 5.33
CA LEU A 66 -13.04 -5.01 5.29
C LEU A 66 -13.36 -4.40 6.65
N ASN A 67 -13.17 -5.17 7.72
CA ASN A 67 -13.34 -4.67 9.09
C ASN A 67 -12.25 -3.64 9.46
N ASP A 68 -11.00 -3.83 9.03
CA ASP A 68 -9.93 -2.86 9.25
C ASP A 68 -10.19 -1.53 8.52
N ILE A 69 -10.75 -1.57 7.31
CA ILE A 69 -11.22 -0.38 6.59
C ILE A 69 -12.33 0.31 7.37
N ARG A 70 -13.36 -0.43 7.80
CA ARG A 70 -14.47 0.10 8.59
C ARG A 70 -14.01 0.78 9.89
N ASN A 71 -12.93 0.28 10.50
CA ASN A 71 -12.36 0.83 11.73
C ASN A 71 -11.29 1.91 11.49
N GLY A 72 -11.06 2.35 10.25
CA GLY A 72 -10.07 3.37 9.90
C GLY A 72 -8.61 2.93 10.04
N LYS A 73 -8.34 1.62 10.09
CA LYS A 73 -6.99 1.07 10.14
C LYS A 73 -6.37 0.91 8.75
N ALA A 74 -7.20 0.82 7.72
CA ALA A 74 -6.80 0.74 6.32
C ALA A 74 -7.74 1.59 5.45
N ASP A 75 -7.31 1.90 4.22
CA ASP A 75 -8.08 2.71 3.29
C ASP A 75 -8.57 1.90 2.09
N ILE A 76 -7.78 0.92 1.64
CA ILE A 76 -8.10 0.06 0.49
C ILE A 76 -7.71 -1.39 0.76
N ALA A 77 -8.40 -2.32 0.11
CA ALA A 77 -8.07 -3.75 0.08
C ALA A 77 -8.51 -4.33 -1.27
N PHE A 78 -7.91 -5.46 -1.64
CA PHE A 78 -8.45 -6.29 -2.70
C PHE A 78 -9.60 -7.15 -2.14
N THR A 79 -10.67 -7.31 -2.91
CA THR A 79 -11.80 -8.19 -2.55
C THR A 79 -12.42 -8.81 -3.79
N ASP A 80 -12.94 -10.01 -3.64
CA ASP A 80 -13.70 -10.69 -4.69
C ASP A 80 -15.14 -10.16 -4.75
N VAL A 81 -15.77 -10.27 -5.94
CA VAL A 81 -17.14 -9.80 -6.18
C VAL A 81 -18.18 -10.42 -5.24
N ASN A 82 -17.94 -11.63 -4.73
CA ASN A 82 -18.82 -12.29 -3.76
C ASN A 82 -18.95 -11.51 -2.44
N TYR A 83 -17.95 -10.70 -2.09
CA TYR A 83 -17.95 -9.83 -0.92
C TYR A 83 -18.41 -8.40 -1.22
N GLY A 84 -18.73 -8.07 -2.47
CA GLY A 84 -19.08 -6.71 -2.89
C GLY A 84 -20.26 -6.12 -2.12
N TYR A 85 -21.32 -6.92 -1.89
CA TYR A 85 -22.46 -6.49 -1.07
C TYR A 85 -22.06 -6.19 0.39
N ILE A 86 -21.14 -6.97 0.95
CA ILE A 86 -20.67 -6.81 2.34
C ILE A 86 -19.73 -5.60 2.44
N ALA A 87 -18.90 -5.35 1.42
CA ALA A 87 -17.95 -4.24 1.38
C ALA A 87 -18.62 -2.86 1.31
N LEU A 88 -19.88 -2.78 0.89
CA LEU A 88 -20.65 -1.52 0.85
C LEU A 88 -21.20 -1.08 2.22
N LYS A 89 -21.04 -1.89 3.27
CA LYS A 89 -21.67 -1.70 4.57
C LYS A 89 -20.64 -1.47 5.67
#